data_AF-A0A7C7BY51-F1
#
_entry.id   AF-A0A7C7BY51-F1
#
_cell.length_a   1.000
_cell.length_b   1.000
_cell.length_c   1.000
_cell.angle_alpha   90.00
_cell.angle_beta   90.00
_cell.angle_gamma   90.00
#
_symmetry.space_group_name_H-M   'P 1'
#
loop_
_entity.id
_entity.type
_entity.pdbx_description
1 polymer ?
#
loop_
_entity_poly.entity_id
_entity_poly.type
_entity_poly.pdbx_seq_one_letter_code
_entity_poly.pdbx_strand_id
1 'polypeptide(L)'
;MIIPHALTTIINERQTHATSPATQRAIDQLLAQYGHAVQAIVFYGSCLRQSTDNGLIDLYVLVDRYTSVYGKGPRAVLNKLLPPNVYYMEFPFDGKTIRAKYAMM
;
A
#
# COMPACT_ATOMS: atom_id res chain seq x y z
N MET A 1 -20.70 0.09 5.40
CA MET A 1 -20.09 1.11 6.28
C MET A 1 -20.26 2.45 5.58
N ILE A 2 -20.92 3.43 6.19
CA ILE A 2 -21.10 4.75 5.56
C ILE A 2 -19.84 5.56 5.85
N ILE A 3 -19.00 5.79 4.84
CA ILE A 3 -17.81 6.64 4.96
C ILE A 3 -18.28 8.10 5.03
N PRO A 4 -17.88 8.89 6.04
CA PRO A 4 -18.30 10.29 6.13
C PRO A 4 -17.89 11.09 4.89
N HIS A 5 -18.81 11.89 4.35
CA HIS A 5 -18.58 12.64 3.11
C HIS A 5 -17.38 13.59 3.21
N ALA A 6 -17.22 14.26 4.37
CA ALA A 6 -16.06 15.13 4.65
C ALA A 6 -14.71 14.39 4.51
N LEU A 7 -14.66 13.12 4.90
CA LEU A 7 -13.46 12.29 4.78
C LEU A 7 -13.15 11.97 3.31
N THR A 8 -14.20 11.70 2.53
CA THR A 8 -14.07 11.43 1.09
C THR A 8 -13.56 12.66 0.35
N THR A 9 -14.06 13.85 0.72
CA THR A 9 -13.59 15.13 0.16
C THR A 9 -12.11 15.37 0.47
N ILE A 10 -11.69 15.24 1.73
CA ILE A 10 -10.28 15.43 2.11
C ILE A 10 -9.36 14.43 1.41
N ILE A 11 -9.79 13.17 1.26
CA ILE A 11 -9.02 12.14 0.54
C ILE A 11 -8.88 12.54 -0.92
N ASN A 12 -9.97 12.89 -1.60
CA ASN A 12 -9.94 13.28 -3.01
C ASN A 12 -9.09 14.54 -3.24
N GLU A 13 -9.15 15.52 -2.35
CA GLU A 13 -8.32 16.72 -2.40
C GLU A 13 -6.84 16.40 -2.23
N ARG A 14 -6.48 15.48 -1.32
CA ARG A 14 -5.09 15.08 -1.08
C ARG A 14 -4.55 14.02 -2.05
N GLN A 15 -5.44 13.36 -2.79
CA GLN A 15 -5.09 12.44 -3.88
C GLN A 15 -4.54 13.16 -5.12
N THR A 16 -4.45 14.50 -5.10
CA THR A 16 -3.98 15.33 -6.22
C THR A 16 -2.46 15.38 -6.41
N HIS A 17 -1.66 14.80 -5.49
CA HIS A 17 -0.23 14.70 -5.72
C HIS A 17 0.06 13.62 -6.76
N ALA A 18 0.58 14.04 -7.92
CA ALA A 18 1.10 13.13 -8.92
C ALA A 18 2.13 12.18 -8.27
N THR A 19 1.84 10.89 -8.31
CA THR A 19 2.77 9.86 -7.84
C THR A 19 3.89 9.71 -8.86
N SER A 20 5.10 9.40 -8.39
CA SER A 20 6.18 9.05 -9.32
C SER A 20 5.81 7.76 -10.08
N PRO A 21 6.30 7.57 -11.32
CA PRO A 21 6.07 6.33 -12.07
C PRO A 21 6.51 5.07 -11.31
N ALA A 22 7.58 5.18 -10.53
CA ALA A 22 8.05 4.11 -9.65
C ALA A 22 7.03 3.75 -8.55
N THR A 23 6.45 4.75 -7.89
CA THR A 23 5.38 4.54 -6.89
C THR A 23 4.14 3.94 -7.54
N GLN A 24 3.76 4.41 -8.73
CA GLN A 24 2.63 3.83 -9.47
C GLN A 24 2.89 2.34 -9.78
N ARG A 25 4.11 1.99 -10.21
CA ARG A 25 4.48 0.60 -10.48
C ARG A 25 4.36 -0.29 -9.23
N ALA A 26 4.74 0.22 -8.06
CA ALA A 26 4.58 -0.49 -6.79
C ALA A 26 3.10 -0.71 -6.45
N ILE A 27 2.26 0.31 -6.64
CA ILE A 27 0.80 0.23 -6.46
C ILE A 27 0.22 -0.85 -7.38
N ASP A 28 0.59 -0.85 -8.65
CA ASP A 28 0.08 -1.83 -9.63
C ASP A 28 0.48 -3.27 -9.25
N GLN A 29 1.69 -3.48 -8.72
CA GLN A 29 2.12 -4.79 -8.22
C GLN A 29 1.30 -5.25 -7.02
N LEU A 30 1.01 -4.36 -6.06
CA LEU A 30 0.16 -4.68 -4.91
C LEU A 30 -1.28 -5.00 -5.33
N LEU A 31 -1.83 -4.24 -6.27
CA LEU A 31 -3.16 -4.50 -6.84
C LEU A 31 -3.20 -5.82 -7.61
N ALA A 32 -2.14 -6.16 -8.37
CA ALA A 32 -2.03 -7.46 -9.03
C ALA A 32 -1.91 -8.62 -8.04
N GLN A 33 -1.20 -8.43 -6.92
CA GLN A 33 -0.96 -9.47 -5.92
C GLN A 33 -2.19 -9.74 -5.04
N TYR A 34 -2.89 -8.69 -4.61
CA TYR A 34 -3.96 -8.77 -3.61
C TYR A 34 -5.37 -8.56 -4.21
N GLY A 35 -5.46 -8.04 -5.42
CA GLY A 35 -6.69 -7.92 -6.20
C GLY A 35 -7.81 -7.22 -5.44
N HIS A 36 -9.00 -7.82 -5.51
CA HIS A 36 -10.22 -7.31 -4.87
C HIS A 36 -10.18 -7.26 -3.34
N ALA A 37 -9.15 -7.82 -2.70
CA ALA A 37 -8.99 -7.71 -1.25
C ALA A 37 -8.59 -6.29 -0.82
N VAL A 38 -7.94 -5.53 -1.71
CA VAL A 38 -7.47 -4.16 -1.45
C VAL A 38 -8.63 -3.19 -1.55
N GLN A 39 -8.88 -2.47 -0.45
CA GLN A 39 -9.85 -1.38 -0.40
C GLN A 39 -9.20 -0.03 -0.72
N ALA A 40 -7.97 0.19 -0.25
CA ALA A 40 -7.21 1.40 -0.54
C ALA A 40 -5.72 1.18 -0.35
N ILE A 41 -4.90 1.99 -1.02
CA ILE A 41 -3.47 2.08 -0.80
C ILE A 41 -3.14 3.53 -0.43
N VAL A 42 -2.48 3.72 0.71
CA VAL A 42 -2.07 5.05 1.18
C VAL A 42 -0.56 5.17 1.04
N PHE A 43 -0.10 6.05 0.16
CA PHE A 43 1.31 6.41 0.04
C PHE A 43 1.66 7.52 1.03
N TYR A 44 2.77 7.34 1.77
CA TYR A 44 3.22 8.30 2.77
C TYR A 44 4.75 8.39 2.80
N GLY A 45 5.28 9.08 3.81
CA GLY A 45 6.71 9.07 4.09
C GLY A 45 7.53 10.15 3.37
N SER A 46 8.85 9.99 3.43
CA SER A 46 9.80 10.97 2.90
C SER A 46 9.78 11.03 1.37
N CYS A 47 9.60 9.89 0.70
CA CYS A 47 9.49 9.81 -0.76
C CYS A 47 8.31 10.65 -1.29
N LEU A 48 7.18 10.68 -0.57
CA LEU A 48 6.06 11.56 -0.89
C LEU A 48 6.41 13.04 -0.70
N ARG A 49 6.98 13.40 0.46
CA ARG A 49 7.28 14.80 0.79
C ARG A 49 8.36 15.43 -0.09
N GLN A 50 9.32 14.62 -0.53
CA GLN A 50 10.45 15.07 -1.35
C GLN A 50 10.23 14.82 -2.85
N SER A 51 9.10 14.22 -3.24
CA SER A 51 8.80 13.84 -4.63
C SER A 51 9.95 13.06 -5.30
N THR A 52 10.52 12.11 -4.56
CA THR A 52 11.69 11.32 -5.00
C THR A 52 11.42 9.84 -4.87
N ASP A 53 12.01 9.06 -5.78
CA ASP A 53 11.99 7.60 -5.84
C ASP A 53 13.33 6.96 -5.39
N ASN A 54 14.32 7.78 -5.03
CA ASN A 54 15.64 7.32 -4.58
C ASN A 54 15.65 6.70 -3.17
N GLY A 55 14.51 6.76 -2.48
CA GLY A 55 14.34 6.28 -1.11
C GLY A 55 13.56 4.96 -1.00
N LEU A 56 13.18 4.63 0.23
CA LEU A 56 12.25 3.53 0.51
C LEU A 56 10.82 4.08 0.42
N ILE A 57 10.01 3.56 -0.51
CA ILE A 57 8.61 3.96 -0.65
C ILE A 57 7.81 3.36 0.51
N ASP A 58 7.04 4.19 1.22
CA ASP A 58 6.23 3.78 2.37
C ASP A 58 4.74 3.69 2.00
N LEU A 59 4.14 2.50 2.07
CA LEU A 59 2.74 2.27 1.70
C LEU A 59 1.95 1.65 2.86
N TYR A 60 0.67 1.98 2.98
CA TYR A 60 -0.31 1.18 3.71
C TYR A 60 -1.26 0.53 2.71
N VAL A 61 -1.54 -0.75 2.88
CA VAL A 61 -2.53 -1.50 2.09
C VAL A 61 -3.70 -1.82 2.99
N LEU A 62 -4.82 -1.11 2.81
CA LEU A 62 -6.06 -1.36 3.53
C LEU A 62 -6.80 -2.51 2.84
N VAL A 63 -7.15 -3.57 3.58
CA VAL A 63 -7.85 -4.73 3.04
C VAL A 63 -9.21 -4.97 3.73
N ASP A 64 -10.19 -5.58 3.04
CA ASP A 64 -11.51 -5.88 3.65
C ASP A 64 -11.39 -6.88 4.80
N ARG A 65 -10.65 -7.97 4.56
CA ARG A 65 -10.42 -9.03 5.53
C ARG A 65 -9.02 -9.61 5.35
N TYR A 66 -8.28 -9.77 6.44
CA TYR A 66 -7.00 -10.50 6.42
C TYR A 66 -7.16 -11.94 5.89
N THR A 67 -8.33 -12.56 6.08
CA THR A 67 -8.61 -13.91 5.57
C THR A 67 -8.73 -13.97 4.05
N SER A 68 -9.06 -12.87 3.35
CA SER A 68 -9.04 -12.84 1.88
C SER A 68 -7.63 -12.65 1.31
N VAL A 69 -6.69 -12.17 2.12
CA VAL A 69 -5.27 -12.03 1.75
C VAL A 69 -4.46 -13.30 2.02
N TYR A 70 -4.67 -13.94 3.18
CA TYR A 70 -3.86 -15.09 3.63
C TYR A 70 -4.55 -16.46 3.49
N GLY A 71 -5.81 -16.50 3.01
CA GLY A 71 -6.62 -17.71 2.92
C GLY A 71 -7.06 -18.27 4.29
N LYS A 72 -7.71 -19.45 4.29
CA LYS A 72 -8.07 -20.19 5.51
C LYS A 72 -6.90 -21.10 5.91
N GLY A 73 -6.04 -20.62 6.80
CA GLY A 73 -4.93 -21.41 7.34
C GLY A 73 -4.30 -20.79 8.58
N PRO A 74 -3.41 -21.51 9.29
CA PRO A 74 -2.79 -21.05 10.54
C PRO A 74 -2.03 -19.73 10.39
N ARG A 75 -1.59 -19.38 9.18
CA ARG A 75 -0.98 -18.08 8.83
C ARG A 75 -1.92 -16.89 9.03
N ALA A 76 -3.22 -17.04 8.77
CA ALA A 76 -4.21 -15.97 8.97
C ALA A 76 -4.48 -15.71 10.47
N VAL A 77 -4.39 -16.74 11.31
CA VAL A 77 -4.54 -16.63 12.76
C VAL A 77 -3.29 -15.99 13.39
N LEU A 78 -2.10 -16.41 12.94
CA LEU A 78 -0.83 -15.86 13.42
C LEU A 78 -0.64 -14.39 12.99
N ASN A 79 -1.07 -14.04 11.77
CA ASN A 79 -1.07 -12.66 11.25
C ASN A 79 -2.15 -11.76 11.86
N LYS A 80 -3.17 -12.33 12.53
CA LYS A 80 -4.16 -11.56 13.32
C LYS A 80 -3.64 -11.23 14.72
N LEU A 81 -2.66 -12.00 15.21
CA LEU A 81 -2.12 -11.89 16.57
C LEU A 81 -0.86 -10.99 16.63
N LEU A 82 -0.15 -10.82 15.52
CA LEU A 82 1.01 -9.93 15.43
C LEU A 82 0.60 -8.57 14.84
N PRO A 83 0.76 -7.44 15.57
CA PRO A 83 0.46 -6.11 15.06
C PRO A 83 1.29 -5.78 13.80
N PRO A 84 0.84 -4.82 12.98
CA PRO A 84 0.67 -4.95 11.53
C PRO A 84 1.90 -5.51 10.81
N ASN A 85 1.68 -6.52 9.97
CA ASN A 85 2.73 -7.09 9.15
C ASN A 85 3.24 -6.06 8.14
N VAL A 86 4.50 -5.66 8.29
CA VAL A 86 5.21 -4.83 7.33
C VAL A 86 5.99 -5.75 6.39
N TYR A 87 5.68 -5.64 5.11
CA TYR A 87 6.32 -6.39 4.04
C TYR A 87 7.29 -5.50 3.30
N TYR A 88 8.27 -6.14 2.67
CA TYR A 88 9.27 -5.51 1.83
C TYR A 88 9.14 -6.02 0.40
N MET A 89 9.24 -5.11 -0.56
CA MET A 89 9.27 -5.45 -1.98
C MET A 89 10.37 -4.66 -2.69
N GLU A 90 11.02 -5.33 -3.63
CA GLU A 90 12.07 -4.80 -4.47
C GLU A 90 11.80 -5.18 -5.93
N PHE A 91 11.95 -4.22 -6.84
CA PHE A 91 11.76 -4.48 -8.26
C PHE A 91 12.61 -3.53 -9.13
N PRO A 92 13.07 -3.99 -10.31
CA PRO A 92 13.74 -3.12 -11.26
C PRO A 92 12.74 -2.20 -11.96
N PHE A 93 13.06 -0.91 -12.05
CA PHE A 93 12.28 0.09 -12.80
C PHE A 93 13.21 1.20 -13.30
N ASP A 94 13.10 1.55 -14.59
CA ASP A 94 13.90 2.60 -15.24
C ASP A 94 15.42 2.53 -14.97
N GLY A 95 15.99 1.32 -15.07
CA GLY A 95 17.43 1.09 -14.85
C GLY A 95 17.89 1.17 -13.39
N LYS A 96 16.97 1.34 -12.43
CA LYS A 96 17.24 1.38 -10.99
C LYS A 96 16.50 0.25 -10.26
N THR A 97 16.95 -0.06 -9.06
CA THR A 97 16.20 -0.93 -8.13
C THR A 97 15.35 -0.05 -7.22
N ILE A 98 14.04 -0.18 -7.33
CA ILE A 98 13.08 0.48 -6.47
C ILE A 98 12.80 -0.41 -5.26
N ARG A 99 12.73 0.23 -4.10
CA ARG A 99 12.49 -0.41 -2.80
C ARG A 99 11.22 0.16 -2.20
N ALA A 100 10.31 -0.70 -1.78
CA ALA A 100 9.11 -0.29 -1.06
C ALA A 100 8.89 -1.16 0.17
N LYS A 101 8.38 -0.55 1.24
CA LYS A 101 7.76 -1.28 2.35
C LYS A 101 6.29 -0.96 2.41
N TYR A 102 5.49 -1.98 2.72
CA TYR A 102 4.06 -1.80 2.89
C TYR A 102 3.55 -2.51 4.13
N ALA A 103 2.76 -1.79 4.92
CA ALA A 103 2.06 -2.36 6.05
C ALA A 103 0.64 -2.75 5.62
N MET A 104 0.23 -3.98 5.92
CA MET A 104 -1.16 -4.40 5.71
C MET A 104 -2.00 -4.03 6.92
N MET A 105 -3.16 -3.41 6.66
CA MET A 105 -4.11 -2.98 7.68
C MET A 105 -5.53 -3.43 7.39
#